data_AF-A6T533-F1
#
_entry.id   AF-A6T533-F1
#
_cell.length_a   1.000
_cell.length_b   1.000
_cell.length_c   1.000
_cell.angle_alpha   90.00
_cell.angle_beta   90.00
_cell.angle_gamma   90.00
#
_symmetry.space_group_name_H-M   'P 1'
#
loop_
_entity.id
_entity.type
_entity.pdbx_description
1 polymer ?
#
loop_
_entity_poly.entity_id
_entity_poly.type
_entity_poly.pdbx_seq_one_letter_code
_entity_poly.pdbx_strand_id
1 'polypeptide(L)'
;MSQANLSETLFKPRFKHPETSTLVRRFSAGKPQAMQSALSGNHVDHWYRLINRLMWIWRGVTPQEILDVQARIVMSEAERTDPELFDTVIGYRGGNWIFEWAKEAMQWQQKAGQEADPLLSGRHWLHASNLYSIAAYPHIKGDELAEQAQALANRAYEEAAQRLPGSLRELEFTIPGGSPITGFLHMPKGEGPFPTVLMCGGLDSLQTDYYNLYENYFSPLGIAMLTIDMPSIGFSSKWTLNQDTSLLHQHALRHLENVPWIDHTRVAAFGFRFGANIAVRLGYLEPQRLKAVACLGPVVHGLLVDPLHQGRVPEMYLDVLASRLGMHDASDEALRVELNRYSLKTQGLLGRRCPTPMLSGFWKDDPFSPEEESRLITSSSADGKLLEIPFNPVYRNFDHALRQIARWINHRFG
;
A
#
# COMPACT_ATOMS: atom_id res chain seq x y z
N MET A 1 38.20 -15.35 -28.75
CA MET A 1 37.51 -14.67 -27.63
C MET A 1 38.53 -14.50 -26.53
N SER A 2 38.85 -13.27 -26.13
CA SER A 2 39.74 -13.00 -25.00
C SER A 2 39.09 -13.57 -23.73
N GLN A 3 39.73 -14.57 -23.11
CA GLN A 3 39.35 -15.04 -21.79
C GLN A 3 39.46 -13.88 -20.81
N ALA A 4 38.39 -13.62 -20.06
CA ALA A 4 38.39 -12.62 -19.01
C ALA A 4 39.54 -12.92 -18.03
N ASN A 5 40.40 -11.92 -17.83
CA ASN A 5 41.55 -12.01 -16.95
C ASN A 5 41.05 -12.23 -15.50
N LEU A 6 41.74 -13.08 -14.72
CA LEU A 6 41.48 -13.37 -13.30
C LEU A 6 41.16 -12.12 -12.45
N SER A 7 41.77 -10.98 -12.76
CA SER A 7 41.51 -9.68 -12.14
C SER A 7 40.08 -9.18 -12.39
N GLU A 8 39.53 -9.35 -13.59
CA GLU A 8 38.14 -8.98 -13.92
C GLU A 8 37.11 -9.85 -13.17
N THR A 9 37.48 -11.07 -12.80
CA THR A 9 36.65 -11.98 -12.00
C THR A 9 36.75 -11.73 -10.50
N LEU A 10 37.95 -11.43 -9.99
CA LEU A 10 38.22 -11.21 -8.56
C LEU A 10 37.80 -9.83 -8.06
N PHE A 11 37.89 -8.79 -8.90
CA PHE A 11 37.65 -7.41 -8.49
C PHE A 11 36.28 -6.86 -8.89
N LYS A 12 35.35 -7.68 -9.42
CA LYS A 12 33.94 -7.27 -9.42
C LYS A 12 33.52 -7.14 -7.96
N PRO A 13 33.18 -5.92 -7.47
CA PRO A 13 32.63 -5.80 -6.14
C PRO A 13 31.35 -6.63 -6.12
N ARG A 14 31.38 -7.78 -5.44
CA ARG A 14 30.15 -8.51 -5.13
C ARG A 14 29.51 -7.73 -4.01
N PHE A 15 28.80 -6.66 -4.35
CA PHE A 15 27.88 -6.02 -3.42
C PHE A 15 26.88 -7.10 -2.99
N LYS A 16 27.06 -7.61 -1.78
CA LYS A 16 26.04 -8.43 -1.12
C LYS A 16 25.02 -7.46 -0.58
N HIS A 17 24.07 -7.05 -1.42
CA HIS A 17 22.89 -6.34 -0.92
C HIS A 17 22.21 -7.24 0.12
N PRO A 18 21.86 -6.73 1.31
CA PRO A 18 21.12 -7.49 2.30
C PRO A 18 19.81 -7.98 1.69
N GLU A 19 19.44 -9.23 1.96
CA GLU A 19 18.15 -9.77 1.54
C GLU A 19 17.06 -9.21 2.46
N THR A 20 15.88 -8.95 1.90
CA THR A 20 14.79 -8.21 2.54
C THR A 20 14.42 -8.72 3.94
N SER A 21 14.34 -10.04 4.14
CA SER A 21 13.96 -10.60 5.45
C SER A 21 15.00 -10.35 6.56
N THR A 22 16.24 -9.98 6.20
CA THR A 22 17.33 -9.71 7.16
C THR A 22 17.39 -8.26 7.66
N LEU A 23 16.58 -7.38 7.09
CA LEU A 23 16.64 -5.94 7.34
C LEU A 23 16.04 -5.54 8.69
N VAL A 24 15.14 -6.37 9.23
CA VAL A 24 14.53 -6.17 10.54
C VAL A 24 14.95 -7.33 11.44
N ARG A 25 15.64 -7.01 12.54
CA ARG A 25 16.23 -7.99 13.46
C ARG A 25 15.35 -8.17 14.67
N ARG A 26 14.22 -8.86 14.50
CA ARG A 26 13.31 -9.21 15.60
C ARG A 26 13.43 -10.68 15.96
N PHE A 27 13.14 -11.01 17.22
CA PHE A 27 13.11 -12.39 17.70
C PHE A 27 11.72 -12.99 17.41
N SER A 28 11.62 -13.85 16.40
CA SER A 28 10.38 -14.58 16.09
C SER A 28 10.24 -15.79 17.03
N ALA A 29 9.12 -15.89 17.74
CA ALA A 29 8.89 -16.93 18.75
C ALA A 29 7.92 -18.05 18.32
N GLY A 30 7.44 -18.08 17.07
CA GLY A 30 6.39 -19.04 16.70
C GLY A 30 6.33 -19.40 15.23
N LYS A 31 5.87 -20.63 14.95
CA LYS A 31 5.49 -21.02 13.60
C LYS A 31 4.22 -20.24 13.20
N PRO A 32 4.23 -19.53 12.06
CA PRO A 32 3.03 -18.85 11.57
C PRO A 32 1.89 -19.85 11.36
N GLN A 33 0.66 -19.44 11.71
CA GLN A 33 -0.55 -20.20 11.47
C GLN A 33 -1.05 -19.93 10.05
N ALA A 34 -1.67 -20.94 9.42
CA ALA A 34 -2.39 -20.74 8.16
C ALA A 34 -3.40 -19.57 8.32
N MET A 35 -3.28 -18.58 7.45
CA MET A 35 -3.96 -17.31 7.58
C MET A 35 -4.46 -16.82 6.23
N GLN A 36 -5.74 -16.45 6.18
CA GLN A 36 -6.34 -15.79 5.01
C GLN A 36 -6.71 -14.35 5.35
N SER A 37 -6.38 -13.44 4.44
CA SER A 37 -6.75 -12.04 4.59
C SER A 37 -6.97 -11.43 3.21
N ALA A 38 -8.12 -10.77 3.03
CA ALA A 38 -8.49 -10.21 1.73
C ALA A 38 -7.49 -9.13 1.27
N LEU A 39 -7.17 -8.17 2.14
CA LEU A 39 -6.32 -7.03 1.75
C LEU A 39 -4.83 -7.24 2.00
N SER A 40 -4.44 -8.09 2.95
CA SER A 40 -3.02 -8.30 3.33
C SER A 40 -2.38 -9.53 2.67
N GLY A 41 -3.18 -10.32 1.95
CA GLY A 41 -2.74 -11.59 1.39
C GLY A 41 -2.71 -12.73 2.41
N ASN A 42 -2.31 -13.90 1.92
CA ASN A 42 -2.30 -15.13 2.71
C ASN A 42 -0.88 -15.46 3.15
N HIS A 43 -0.78 -16.09 4.33
CA HIS A 43 0.42 -16.84 4.65
C HIS A 43 0.47 -18.08 3.76
N VAL A 44 1.63 -18.32 3.16
CA VAL A 44 1.91 -19.51 2.35
C VAL A 44 3.18 -20.15 2.94
N ASP A 45 3.11 -21.44 3.21
CA ASP A 45 4.24 -22.18 3.79
C ASP A 45 5.50 -21.96 2.97
N HIS A 46 6.63 -21.78 3.66
CA HIS A 46 7.94 -21.54 3.06
C HIS A 46 8.08 -20.20 2.30
N TRP A 47 7.22 -19.21 2.55
CA TRP A 47 7.41 -17.83 2.08
C TRP A 47 7.56 -16.88 3.26
N TYR A 48 8.56 -16.01 3.20
CA TYR A 48 8.65 -14.85 4.09
C TYR A 48 7.50 -13.87 3.80
N ARG A 49 7.31 -13.54 2.51
CA ARG A 49 6.29 -12.59 2.08
C ARG A 49 4.88 -13.16 2.13
N LEU A 50 3.91 -12.31 2.48
CA LEU A 50 2.50 -12.61 2.26
C LEU A 50 2.17 -12.57 0.78
N ILE A 51 1.40 -13.57 0.35
CA ILE A 51 1.04 -13.74 -1.06
C ILE A 51 -0.34 -13.12 -1.29
N ASN A 52 -0.34 -11.89 -1.81
CA ASN A 52 -1.54 -11.07 -1.94
C ASN A 52 -2.19 -11.14 -3.32
N ARG A 53 -2.61 -12.36 -3.72
CA ARG A 53 -3.21 -12.64 -5.04
C ARG A 53 -4.40 -11.74 -5.33
N LEU A 54 -5.27 -11.48 -4.34
CA LEU A 54 -6.44 -10.62 -4.55
C LEU A 54 -6.01 -9.24 -5.03
N MET A 55 -5.12 -8.57 -4.29
CA MET A 55 -4.69 -7.23 -4.63
C MET A 55 -3.84 -7.18 -5.89
N TRP A 56 -2.95 -8.16 -6.13
CA TRP A 56 -2.13 -8.19 -7.34
C TRP A 56 -2.98 -8.41 -8.61
N ILE A 57 -3.97 -9.31 -8.55
CA ILE A 57 -4.92 -9.52 -9.65
C ILE A 57 -5.80 -8.30 -9.86
N TRP A 58 -6.32 -7.72 -8.78
CA TRP A 58 -7.13 -6.51 -8.86
C TRP A 58 -6.36 -5.32 -9.45
N ARG A 59 -5.04 -5.26 -9.26
CA ARG A 59 -4.15 -4.29 -9.91
C ARG A 59 -3.87 -4.56 -11.39
N GLY A 60 -4.18 -5.77 -11.88
CA GLY A 60 -4.07 -6.14 -13.30
C GLY A 60 -3.08 -7.26 -13.61
N VAL A 61 -2.34 -7.77 -12.61
CA VAL A 61 -1.39 -8.87 -12.83
C VAL A 61 -2.15 -10.19 -12.96
N THR A 62 -1.90 -10.96 -14.03
CA THR A 62 -2.68 -12.18 -14.24
C THR A 62 -2.30 -13.27 -13.23
N PRO A 63 -3.23 -14.17 -12.85
CA PRO A 63 -2.90 -15.31 -12.00
C PRO A 63 -1.77 -16.18 -12.56
N GLN A 64 -1.70 -16.30 -13.89
CA GLN A 64 -0.66 -17.07 -14.58
C GLN A 64 0.72 -16.44 -14.36
N GLU A 65 0.87 -15.13 -14.58
CA GLU A 65 2.15 -14.44 -14.35
C GLU A 65 2.62 -14.55 -12.89
N ILE A 66 1.70 -14.41 -11.94
CA ILE A 66 2.02 -14.58 -10.52
C ILE A 66 2.60 -15.98 -10.27
N LEU A 67 1.96 -17.02 -10.80
CA LEU A 67 2.42 -18.40 -10.64
C LEU A 67 3.74 -18.66 -11.37
N ASP A 68 3.94 -18.09 -12.55
CA ASP A 68 5.18 -18.25 -13.32
C ASP A 68 6.38 -17.62 -12.62
N VAL A 69 6.23 -16.42 -12.05
CA VAL A 69 7.27 -15.77 -11.23
C VAL A 69 7.55 -16.60 -9.98
N GLN A 70 6.50 -17.03 -9.27
CA GLN A 70 6.63 -17.83 -8.07
C GLN A 70 7.33 -19.17 -8.33
N ALA A 71 7.02 -19.83 -9.45
CA ALA A 71 7.66 -21.07 -9.84
C ALA A 71 9.18 -20.90 -10.06
N ARG A 72 9.61 -19.80 -10.69
CA ARG A 72 11.05 -19.50 -10.86
C ARG A 72 11.78 -19.29 -9.53
N ILE A 73 11.12 -18.67 -8.55
CA ILE A 73 11.65 -18.48 -7.19
C ILE A 73 11.78 -19.83 -6.47
N VAL A 74 10.73 -20.64 -6.47
CA VAL A 74 10.69 -21.96 -5.81
C VAL A 74 11.74 -22.90 -6.39
N MET A 75 11.88 -22.94 -7.72
CA MET A 75 12.80 -23.84 -8.41
C MET A 75 14.27 -23.43 -8.32
N SER A 76 14.58 -22.28 -7.70
CA SER A 76 15.96 -21.82 -7.58
C SER A 76 16.77 -22.69 -6.61
N GLU A 77 17.94 -23.13 -7.04
CA GLU A 77 18.93 -23.82 -6.20
C GLU A 77 19.96 -22.86 -5.60
N ALA A 78 19.78 -21.54 -5.79
CA ALA A 78 20.70 -20.54 -5.26
C ALA A 78 20.67 -20.49 -3.72
N GLU A 79 21.79 -20.03 -3.14
CA GLU A 79 21.94 -19.81 -1.70
C GLU A 79 20.86 -18.86 -1.17
N ARG A 80 20.28 -19.19 -0.03
CA ARG A 80 19.23 -18.45 0.68
C ARG A 80 19.71 -18.01 2.04
N THR A 81 19.22 -16.86 2.52
CA THR A 81 19.45 -16.44 3.90
C THR A 81 18.78 -17.44 4.86
N ASP A 82 17.55 -17.84 4.56
CA ASP A 82 16.84 -18.90 5.26
C ASP A 82 16.58 -20.07 4.29
N PRO A 83 17.26 -21.22 4.45
CA PRO A 83 17.06 -22.39 3.59
C PRO A 83 15.61 -22.91 3.54
N GLU A 84 14.79 -22.62 4.55
CA GLU A 84 13.39 -23.03 4.61
C GLU A 84 12.43 -22.07 3.87
N LEU A 85 12.89 -20.89 3.45
CA LEU A 85 12.05 -19.85 2.83
C LEU A 85 12.44 -19.59 1.39
N PHE A 86 11.54 -19.91 0.45
CA PHE A 86 11.80 -19.86 -0.99
C PHE A 86 12.27 -18.49 -1.50
N ASP A 87 11.69 -17.40 -0.99
CA ASP A 87 11.89 -16.03 -1.47
C ASP A 87 13.07 -15.28 -0.83
N THR A 88 13.94 -15.98 -0.09
CA THR A 88 15.12 -15.40 0.60
C THR A 88 16.44 -15.63 -0.14
N VAL A 89 16.40 -15.85 -1.46
CA VAL A 89 17.60 -16.05 -2.30
C VAL A 89 18.52 -14.83 -2.26
N ILE A 90 19.81 -15.08 -1.99
CA ILE A 90 20.82 -14.04 -1.74
C ILE A 90 21.31 -13.38 -3.03
N GLY A 91 21.22 -12.05 -3.05
CA GLY A 91 21.74 -11.18 -4.11
C GLY A 91 20.87 -11.14 -5.37
N TYR A 92 21.14 -10.18 -6.24
CA TYR A 92 20.36 -9.92 -7.44
C TYR A 92 20.67 -10.93 -8.55
N ARG A 93 19.96 -12.07 -8.55
CA ARG A 93 20.13 -13.18 -9.50
C ARG A 93 18.83 -13.98 -9.69
N GLY A 94 18.85 -14.93 -10.62
CA GLY A 94 17.74 -15.87 -10.81
C GLY A 94 17.28 -16.52 -9.50
N GLY A 95 15.97 -16.50 -9.27
CA GLY A 95 15.31 -16.96 -8.04
C GLY A 95 15.15 -15.92 -6.93
N ASN A 96 15.86 -14.79 -6.96
CA ASN A 96 15.61 -13.70 -6.02
C ASN A 96 14.27 -13.02 -6.33
N TRP A 97 13.47 -12.72 -5.30
CA TRP A 97 12.16 -12.10 -5.43
C TRP A 97 12.19 -10.86 -6.33
N ILE A 98 13.04 -9.90 -6.00
CA ILE A 98 13.11 -8.60 -6.68
C ILE A 98 13.55 -8.80 -8.12
N PHE A 99 14.55 -9.67 -8.34
CA PHE A 99 15.03 -10.00 -9.68
C PHE A 99 13.93 -10.60 -10.57
N GLU A 100 13.20 -11.61 -10.09
CA GLU A 100 12.23 -12.33 -10.91
C GLU A 100 11.01 -11.48 -11.28
N TRP A 101 10.51 -10.67 -10.34
CA TRP A 101 9.43 -9.71 -10.61
C TRP A 101 9.89 -8.55 -11.51
N ALA A 102 11.07 -7.97 -11.26
CA ALA A 102 11.59 -6.88 -12.08
C ALA A 102 11.90 -7.33 -13.52
N LYS A 103 12.34 -8.58 -13.69
CA LYS A 103 12.53 -9.19 -15.02
C LYS A 103 11.21 -9.34 -15.77
N GLU A 104 10.13 -9.74 -15.08
CA GLU A 104 8.79 -9.80 -15.68
C GLU A 104 8.32 -8.40 -16.10
N ALA A 105 8.49 -7.41 -15.21
CA ALA A 105 8.15 -6.01 -15.47
C ALA A 105 8.89 -5.45 -16.70
N MET A 106 10.18 -5.77 -16.83
CA MET A 106 11.01 -5.31 -17.94
C MET A 106 10.50 -5.80 -19.31
N GLN A 107 9.97 -7.02 -19.38
CA GLN A 107 9.37 -7.54 -20.62
C GLN A 107 8.13 -6.72 -21.02
N TRP A 108 7.30 -6.34 -20.06
CA TRP A 108 6.13 -5.49 -20.30
C TRP A 108 6.50 -4.06 -20.64
N GLN A 109 7.51 -3.49 -19.98
CA GLN A 109 8.08 -2.20 -20.35
C GLN A 109 8.58 -2.19 -21.80
N GLN A 110 9.27 -3.26 -22.24
CA GLN A 110 9.70 -3.39 -23.62
C GLN A 110 8.52 -3.46 -24.59
N LYS A 111 7.51 -4.28 -24.29
CA LYS A 111 6.26 -4.34 -25.08
C LYS A 111 5.59 -2.97 -25.16
N ALA A 112 5.54 -2.23 -24.06
CA ALA A 112 4.95 -0.90 -23.99
C ALA A 112 5.66 0.11 -24.90
N GLY A 113 6.99 0.08 -24.93
CA GLY A 113 7.80 0.95 -25.80
C GLY A 113 7.76 0.60 -27.29
N GLN A 114 7.34 -0.61 -27.64
CA GLN A 114 7.20 -1.08 -29.03
C GLN A 114 5.75 -1.02 -29.54
N GLU A 115 4.79 -0.81 -28.65
CA GLU A 115 3.37 -0.75 -28.98
C GLU A 115 3.02 0.57 -29.68
N ALA A 116 2.34 0.45 -30.83
CA ALA A 116 1.98 1.59 -31.66
C ALA A 116 0.66 2.25 -31.21
N ASP A 117 -0.28 1.47 -30.67
CA ASP A 117 -1.51 2.02 -30.09
C ASP A 117 -1.19 2.71 -28.74
N PRO A 118 -1.38 4.04 -28.62
CA PRO A 118 -1.09 4.75 -27.38
C PRO A 118 -1.81 4.18 -26.17
N LEU A 119 -3.09 3.79 -26.31
CA LEU A 119 -3.88 3.28 -25.20
C LEU A 119 -3.35 1.92 -24.74
N LEU A 120 -3.06 1.02 -25.69
CA LEU A 120 -2.50 -0.30 -25.37
C LEU A 120 -1.08 -0.18 -24.79
N SER A 121 -0.26 0.75 -25.30
CA SER A 121 1.04 1.11 -24.72
C SER A 121 0.89 1.56 -23.27
N GLY A 122 -0.08 2.43 -22.97
CA GLY A 122 -0.40 2.88 -21.61
C GLY A 122 -0.78 1.72 -20.69
N ARG A 123 -1.55 0.74 -21.18
CA ARG A 123 -1.91 -0.47 -20.41
C ARG A 123 -0.69 -1.34 -20.11
N HIS A 124 0.20 -1.53 -21.08
CA HIS A 124 1.45 -2.27 -20.87
C HIS A 124 2.37 -1.56 -19.87
N TRP A 125 2.47 -0.24 -19.92
CA TRP A 125 3.23 0.55 -18.94
C TRP A 125 2.65 0.43 -17.52
N LEU A 126 1.32 0.50 -17.38
CA LEU A 126 0.67 0.30 -16.08
C LEU A 126 0.94 -1.11 -15.53
N HIS A 127 0.91 -2.13 -16.39
CA HIS A 127 1.23 -3.50 -16.01
C HIS A 127 2.68 -3.64 -15.54
N ALA A 128 3.64 -3.03 -16.25
CA ALA A 128 5.04 -2.98 -15.83
C ALA A 128 5.21 -2.26 -14.48
N SER A 129 4.53 -1.13 -14.27
CA SER A 129 4.53 -0.40 -13.00
C SER A 129 4.05 -1.29 -11.85
N ASN A 130 2.98 -2.05 -12.07
CA ASN A 130 2.47 -2.97 -11.07
C ASN A 130 3.45 -4.09 -10.71
N LEU A 131 4.11 -4.68 -11.70
CA LEU A 131 5.12 -5.72 -11.48
C LEU A 131 6.36 -5.18 -10.76
N TYR A 132 6.83 -3.97 -11.10
CA TYR A 132 7.94 -3.32 -10.38
C TYR A 132 7.58 -2.99 -8.93
N SER A 133 6.34 -2.57 -8.67
CA SER A 133 5.85 -2.34 -7.30
C SER A 133 5.83 -3.65 -6.50
N ILE A 134 5.37 -4.77 -7.09
CA ILE A 134 5.45 -6.10 -6.45
C ILE A 134 6.90 -6.54 -6.24
N ALA A 135 7.82 -6.23 -7.17
CA ALA A 135 9.24 -6.49 -6.98
C ALA A 135 9.79 -5.80 -5.71
N ALA A 136 9.34 -4.57 -5.42
CA ALA A 136 9.74 -3.82 -4.23
C ALA A 136 9.00 -4.24 -2.93
N TYR A 137 7.96 -5.07 -3.01
CA TYR A 137 7.16 -5.50 -1.85
C TYR A 137 7.99 -6.28 -0.82
N PRO A 138 7.87 -6.01 0.50
CA PRO A 138 6.91 -5.12 1.17
C PRO A 138 7.51 -3.74 1.52
N HIS A 139 8.46 -3.26 0.72
CA HIS A 139 9.08 -1.93 0.83
C HIS A 139 9.79 -1.69 2.17
N ILE A 140 10.53 -2.69 2.68
CA ILE A 140 11.31 -2.53 3.91
C ILE A 140 12.48 -1.56 3.66
N LYS A 141 12.62 -0.57 4.54
CA LYS A 141 13.67 0.44 4.44
C LYS A 141 15.06 -0.20 4.53
N GLY A 142 15.97 0.24 3.65
CA GLY A 142 17.33 -0.32 3.55
C GLY A 142 17.49 -1.42 2.50
N ASP A 143 16.40 -1.83 1.85
CA ASP A 143 16.45 -2.70 0.67
C ASP A 143 16.75 -1.88 -0.60
N GLU A 144 18.03 -1.71 -0.91
CA GLU A 144 18.47 -0.93 -2.08
C GLU A 144 17.91 -1.47 -3.41
N LEU A 145 17.66 -2.78 -3.51
CA LEU A 145 17.10 -3.40 -4.71
C LEU A 145 15.60 -3.08 -4.82
N ALA A 146 14.88 -3.08 -3.70
CA ALA A 146 13.48 -2.65 -3.66
C ALA A 146 13.33 -1.15 -3.96
N GLU A 147 14.25 -0.31 -3.47
CA GLU A 147 14.28 1.13 -3.78
C GLU A 147 14.46 1.39 -5.29
N GLN A 148 15.35 0.61 -5.95
CA GLN A 148 15.50 0.66 -7.41
C GLN A 148 14.23 0.21 -8.14
N ALA A 149 13.63 -0.89 -7.69
CA ALA A 149 12.37 -1.38 -8.28
C ALA A 149 11.23 -0.35 -8.09
N GLN A 150 11.17 0.33 -6.96
CA GLN A 150 10.20 1.41 -6.71
C GLN A 150 10.39 2.60 -7.66
N ALA A 151 11.64 3.02 -7.91
CA ALA A 151 11.92 4.08 -8.87
C ALA A 151 11.47 3.70 -10.30
N LEU A 152 11.65 2.43 -10.69
CA LEU A 152 11.14 1.90 -11.96
C LEU A 152 9.61 1.84 -11.99
N ALA A 153 8.96 1.48 -10.88
CA ALA A 153 7.51 1.48 -10.77
C ALA A 153 6.91 2.86 -11.02
N ASN A 154 7.48 3.90 -10.41
CA ASN A 154 7.04 5.29 -10.58
C ASN A 154 7.23 5.78 -12.01
N ARG A 155 8.40 5.52 -12.61
CA ARG A 155 8.66 5.90 -14.01
C ARG A 155 7.69 5.22 -14.98
N ALA A 156 7.45 3.91 -14.80
CA ALA A 156 6.48 3.18 -15.60
C ALA A 156 5.05 3.71 -15.40
N TYR A 157 4.73 4.18 -14.19
CA TYR A 157 3.46 4.80 -13.87
C TYR A 157 3.23 6.12 -14.61
N GLU A 158 4.23 6.99 -14.63
CA GLU A 158 4.18 8.25 -15.37
C GLU A 158 3.98 8.03 -16.87
N GLU A 159 4.69 7.05 -17.45
CA GLU A 159 4.51 6.67 -18.85
C GLU A 159 3.09 6.13 -19.12
N ALA A 160 2.53 5.34 -18.21
CA ALA A 160 1.16 4.86 -18.32
C ALA A 160 0.17 6.04 -18.30
N ALA A 161 0.33 6.94 -17.33
CA ALA A 161 -0.58 8.05 -17.09
C ALA A 161 -0.66 9.05 -18.25
N GLN A 162 0.43 9.24 -19.02
CA GLN A 162 0.42 10.07 -20.24
C GLN A 162 -0.44 9.50 -21.37
N ARG A 163 -0.77 8.20 -21.31
CA ARG A 163 -1.40 7.45 -22.39
C ARG A 163 -2.80 6.93 -22.05
N LEU A 164 -3.11 6.80 -20.76
CA LEU A 164 -4.38 6.30 -20.27
C LEU A 164 -5.47 7.39 -20.20
N PRO A 165 -6.76 7.01 -20.19
CA PRO A 165 -7.85 7.97 -20.11
C PRO A 165 -7.85 8.79 -18.82
N GLY A 166 -8.23 10.07 -18.93
CA GLY A 166 -8.22 11.01 -17.80
C GLY A 166 -6.96 11.87 -17.84
N SER A 167 -6.58 12.44 -16.70
CA SER A 167 -5.29 13.12 -16.57
C SER A 167 -4.69 12.89 -15.19
N LEU A 168 -3.36 12.81 -15.15
CA LEU A 168 -2.57 12.74 -13.93
C LEU A 168 -1.83 14.06 -13.74
N ARG A 169 -1.84 14.58 -12.52
CA ARG A 169 -0.96 15.68 -12.11
C ARG A 169 -0.17 15.28 -10.88
N GLU A 170 1.12 15.52 -10.95
CA GLU A 170 1.98 15.51 -9.78
C GLU A 170 1.78 16.82 -9.00
N LEU A 171 1.54 16.71 -7.71
CA LEU A 171 1.40 17.82 -6.78
C LEU A 171 2.48 17.70 -5.70
N GLU A 172 3.22 18.78 -5.49
CA GLU A 172 4.16 18.89 -4.38
C GLU A 172 3.48 19.59 -3.21
N PHE A 173 3.58 19.00 -2.02
CA PHE A 173 3.06 19.58 -0.78
C PHE A 173 4.21 19.91 0.17
N THR A 174 4.38 21.19 0.49
CA THR A 174 5.37 21.64 1.48
C THR A 174 4.95 21.22 2.87
N ILE A 175 5.83 20.47 3.55
CA ILE A 175 5.63 20.02 4.92
C ILE A 175 6.61 20.77 5.85
N PRO A 176 6.12 21.49 6.88
CA PRO A 176 6.98 22.19 7.81
C PRO A 176 7.99 21.25 8.49
N GLY A 177 9.26 21.67 8.55
CA GLY A 177 10.32 20.95 9.27
C GLY A 177 10.94 19.76 8.52
N GLY A 178 10.61 19.53 7.25
CA GLY A 178 11.22 18.44 6.49
C GLY A 178 11.11 18.61 4.97
N SER A 179 11.31 17.50 4.25
CA SER A 179 11.19 17.50 2.79
C SER A 179 9.72 17.60 2.36
N PRO A 180 9.44 18.27 1.22
CA PRO A 180 8.11 18.20 0.62
C PRO A 180 7.76 16.75 0.26
N ILE A 181 6.47 16.48 0.12
CA ILE A 181 5.96 15.18 -0.32
C ILE A 181 5.26 15.33 -1.66
N THR A 182 5.32 14.27 -2.46
CA THR A 182 4.67 14.19 -3.76
C THR A 182 3.38 13.38 -3.65
N GLY A 183 2.29 13.93 -4.17
CA GLY A 183 1.04 13.22 -4.37
C GLY A 183 0.60 13.23 -5.83
N PHE A 184 -0.14 12.20 -6.23
CA PHE A 184 -0.69 12.09 -7.58
C PHE A 184 -2.19 12.34 -7.61
N LEU A 185 -2.60 13.38 -8.33
CA LEU A 185 -3.99 13.73 -8.58
C LEU A 185 -4.46 13.13 -9.90
N HIS A 186 -5.35 12.14 -9.79
CA HIS A 186 -6.03 11.48 -10.91
C HIS A 186 -7.36 12.19 -11.16
N MET A 187 -7.58 12.68 -12.37
CA MET A 187 -8.78 13.45 -12.71
C MET A 187 -9.55 12.78 -13.84
N PRO A 188 -10.87 12.56 -13.67
CA PRO A 188 -11.72 12.07 -14.76
C PRO A 188 -11.76 13.06 -15.93
N LYS A 189 -12.34 12.64 -17.05
CA LYS A 189 -12.58 13.54 -18.18
C LYS A 189 -13.51 14.69 -17.75
N GLY A 190 -13.21 15.91 -18.19
CA GLY A 190 -13.97 17.12 -17.88
C GLY A 190 -13.06 18.27 -17.46
N GLU A 191 -13.64 19.43 -17.14
CA GLU A 191 -12.89 20.66 -16.81
C GLU A 191 -12.77 20.93 -15.30
N GLY A 192 -13.42 20.13 -14.44
CA GLY A 192 -13.43 20.32 -12.99
C GLY A 192 -14.18 21.60 -12.56
N PRO A 193 -14.01 22.06 -11.30
CA PRO A 193 -13.29 21.38 -10.23
C PRO A 193 -14.02 20.10 -9.80
N PHE A 194 -13.25 19.05 -9.46
CA PHE A 194 -13.80 17.72 -9.20
C PHE A 194 -14.00 17.47 -7.70
N PRO A 195 -15.12 16.85 -7.28
CA PRO A 195 -15.16 16.20 -5.98
C PRO A 195 -14.02 15.17 -5.89
N THR A 196 -13.34 15.09 -4.75
CA THR A 196 -12.06 14.38 -4.65
C THR A 196 -12.00 13.42 -3.46
N VAL A 197 -11.47 12.23 -3.69
CA VAL A 197 -11.10 11.28 -2.63
C VAL A 197 -9.61 11.38 -2.35
N LEU A 198 -9.25 11.67 -1.10
CA LEU A 198 -7.90 11.49 -0.58
C LEU A 198 -7.73 10.02 -0.16
N MET A 199 -6.89 9.30 -0.89
CA MET A 199 -6.64 7.88 -0.70
C MET A 199 -5.47 7.67 0.27
N CYS A 200 -5.73 7.01 1.40
CA CYS A 200 -4.74 6.65 2.42
C CYS A 200 -4.45 5.15 2.33
N GLY A 201 -3.27 4.78 1.83
CA GLY A 201 -2.89 3.40 1.53
C GLY A 201 -2.48 2.54 2.74
N GLY A 202 -2.17 1.28 2.47
CA GLY A 202 -1.52 0.38 3.43
C GLY A 202 -0.06 0.75 3.70
N LEU A 203 0.56 0.14 4.71
CA LEU A 203 2.00 0.36 4.97
C LEU A 203 2.90 -0.42 4.00
N ASP A 204 2.32 -1.29 3.18
CA ASP A 204 2.97 -2.21 2.25
C ASP A 204 2.49 -1.99 0.80
N SER A 205 2.06 -0.77 0.47
CA SER A 205 1.58 -0.40 -0.88
C SER A 205 2.04 1.00 -1.26
N LEU A 206 2.32 1.21 -2.55
CA LEU A 206 2.66 2.51 -3.11
C LEU A 206 1.42 3.28 -3.53
N GLN A 207 1.52 4.61 -3.58
CA GLN A 207 0.45 5.48 -4.06
C GLN A 207 0.02 5.19 -5.52
N THR A 208 0.92 4.61 -6.32
CA THR A 208 0.68 4.19 -7.72
C THR A 208 -0.14 2.92 -7.83
N ASP A 209 -0.25 2.13 -6.76
CA ASP A 209 -0.94 0.83 -6.77
C ASP A 209 -2.47 0.97 -6.86
N TYR A 210 -2.99 2.19 -6.74
CA TYR A 210 -4.42 2.49 -6.65
C TYR A 210 -5.04 2.98 -7.97
N TYR A 211 -4.32 2.97 -9.10
CA TYR A 211 -4.90 3.41 -10.38
C TYR A 211 -6.23 2.72 -10.73
N ASN A 212 -6.32 1.40 -10.54
CA ASN A 212 -7.55 0.64 -10.81
C ASN A 212 -8.68 0.99 -9.85
N LEU A 213 -8.39 1.51 -8.65
CA LEU A 213 -9.41 2.06 -7.76
C LEU A 213 -10.02 3.33 -8.36
N TYR A 214 -9.16 4.23 -8.83
CA TYR A 214 -9.60 5.43 -9.51
C TYR A 214 -10.40 5.09 -10.78
N GLU A 215 -9.82 4.31 -11.68
CA GLU A 215 -10.39 4.06 -13.00
C GLU A 215 -11.74 3.36 -12.94
N ASN A 216 -11.89 2.35 -12.08
CA ASN A 216 -13.08 1.49 -12.09
C ASN A 216 -14.21 1.96 -11.16
N TYR A 217 -13.89 2.77 -10.14
CA TYR A 217 -14.85 3.09 -9.07
C TYR A 217 -15.10 4.59 -8.91
N PHE A 218 -14.09 5.45 -9.08
CA PHE A 218 -14.24 6.90 -8.87
C PHE A 218 -14.39 7.70 -10.17
N SER A 219 -13.57 7.42 -11.18
CA SER A 219 -13.65 8.09 -12.48
C SER A 219 -15.03 7.98 -13.13
N PRO A 220 -15.73 6.82 -13.11
CA PRO A 220 -17.08 6.71 -13.69
C PRO A 220 -18.15 7.52 -12.93
N LEU A 221 -17.86 7.93 -11.70
CA LEU A 221 -18.72 8.80 -10.88
C LEU A 221 -18.32 10.28 -10.98
N GLY A 222 -17.34 10.63 -11.82
CA GLY A 222 -16.84 12.01 -11.94
C GLY A 222 -16.02 12.47 -10.73
N ILE A 223 -15.46 11.54 -9.95
CA ILE A 223 -14.67 11.81 -8.75
C ILE A 223 -13.18 11.70 -9.07
N ALA A 224 -12.40 12.72 -8.68
CA ALA A 224 -10.94 12.69 -8.72
C ALA A 224 -10.37 11.92 -7.52
N MET A 225 -9.15 11.42 -7.64
CA MET A 225 -8.46 10.70 -6.57
C MET A 225 -7.06 11.24 -6.36
N LEU A 226 -6.78 11.76 -5.16
CA LEU A 226 -5.44 12.14 -4.73
C LEU A 226 -4.84 11.00 -3.92
N THR A 227 -3.71 10.47 -4.36
CA THR A 227 -2.92 9.48 -3.62
C THR A 227 -1.66 10.13 -3.06
N ILE A 228 -1.25 9.69 -1.87
CA ILE A 228 -0.02 10.12 -1.19
C ILE A 228 0.57 8.87 -0.52
N ASP A 229 1.88 8.69 -0.63
CA ASP A 229 2.56 7.62 0.07
C ASP A 229 2.51 7.82 1.58
N MET A 230 2.33 6.73 2.32
CA MET A 230 2.42 6.73 3.79
C MET A 230 3.81 7.23 4.24
N PRO A 231 3.96 7.75 5.47
CA PRO A 231 5.29 7.98 6.00
C PRO A 231 6.17 6.72 5.90
N SER A 232 7.42 6.88 5.50
CA SER A 232 8.47 5.85 5.34
C SER A 232 8.38 4.96 4.10
N ILE A 233 7.46 5.22 3.17
CA ILE A 233 7.36 4.51 1.89
C ILE A 233 7.39 5.49 0.73
N GLY A 234 7.79 5.04 -0.47
CA GLY A 234 7.52 5.82 -1.66
C GLY A 234 8.27 7.16 -1.70
N PHE A 235 7.58 8.18 -2.20
CA PHE A 235 8.02 9.57 -2.17
C PHE A 235 8.06 10.16 -0.75
N SER A 236 7.39 9.51 0.21
CA SER A 236 7.37 9.88 1.63
C SER A 236 8.43 9.15 2.47
N SER A 237 9.40 8.47 1.83
CA SER A 237 10.45 7.66 2.50
C SER A 237 11.36 8.43 3.45
N LYS A 238 11.50 9.75 3.25
CA LYS A 238 12.27 10.65 4.13
C LYS A 238 11.58 10.94 5.47
N TRP A 239 10.28 10.67 5.58
CA TRP A 239 9.51 10.85 6.80
C TRP A 239 9.39 9.53 7.55
N THR A 240 9.67 9.51 8.85
CA THR A 240 9.39 8.33 9.69
C THR A 240 7.94 8.36 10.17
N LEU A 241 7.26 7.21 10.16
CA LEU A 241 5.91 7.12 10.74
C LEU A 241 5.99 7.34 12.24
N ASN A 242 5.20 8.29 12.75
CA ASN A 242 5.11 8.60 14.17
C ASN A 242 3.64 8.67 14.62
N GLN A 243 3.40 8.87 15.91
CA GLN A 243 2.04 8.88 16.51
C GLN A 243 1.09 9.93 15.91
N ASP A 244 1.62 11.01 15.31
CA ASP A 244 0.83 11.92 14.48
C ASP A 244 0.75 11.38 13.04
N THR A 245 0.13 10.20 12.92
CA THR A 245 0.10 9.41 11.69
C THR A 245 -0.40 10.19 10.48
N SER A 246 -1.31 11.14 10.72
CA SER A 246 -1.96 11.95 9.69
C SER A 246 -1.19 13.18 9.24
N LEU A 247 -0.05 13.54 9.86
CA LEU A 247 0.64 14.82 9.63
C LEU A 247 0.77 15.19 8.14
N LEU A 248 1.34 14.28 7.34
CA LEU A 248 1.56 14.48 5.90
C LEU A 248 0.24 14.70 5.15
N HIS A 249 -0.74 13.83 5.40
CA HIS A 249 -2.04 13.86 4.74
C HIS A 249 -2.88 15.07 5.17
N GLN A 250 -2.71 15.54 6.42
CA GLN A 250 -3.38 16.71 6.94
C GLN A 250 -2.88 17.99 6.26
N HIS A 251 -1.57 18.10 6.05
CA HIS A 251 -0.99 19.22 5.29
C HIS A 251 -1.48 19.22 3.85
N ALA A 252 -1.50 18.06 3.18
CA ALA A 252 -2.05 17.95 1.84
C ALA A 252 -3.54 18.34 1.79
N LEU A 253 -4.35 17.83 2.74
CA LEU A 253 -5.78 18.14 2.85
C LEU A 253 -6.04 19.64 3.03
N ARG A 254 -5.22 20.33 3.84
CA ARG A 254 -5.31 21.79 4.01
C ARG A 254 -4.93 22.55 2.74
N HIS A 255 -3.95 22.05 2.00
CA HIS A 255 -3.49 22.69 0.76
C HIS A 255 -4.50 22.60 -0.39
N LEU A 256 -5.46 21.67 -0.36
CA LEU A 256 -6.41 21.45 -1.46
C LEU A 256 -7.23 22.69 -1.84
N GLU A 257 -7.43 23.64 -0.92
CA GLU A 257 -8.08 24.93 -1.22
C GLU A 257 -7.35 25.76 -2.28
N ASN A 258 -6.05 25.51 -2.48
CA ASN A 258 -5.20 26.17 -3.47
C ASN A 258 -5.00 25.34 -4.75
N VAL A 259 -5.63 24.16 -4.86
CA VAL A 259 -5.50 23.29 -6.03
C VAL A 259 -6.69 23.50 -6.96
N PRO A 260 -6.53 24.16 -8.12
CA PRO A 260 -7.66 24.65 -8.93
C PRO A 260 -8.54 23.55 -9.53
N TRP A 261 -8.04 22.33 -9.64
CA TRP A 261 -8.80 21.19 -10.19
C TRP A 261 -9.66 20.48 -9.14
N ILE A 262 -9.52 20.81 -7.86
CA ILE A 262 -10.21 20.13 -6.76
C ILE A 262 -11.30 21.03 -6.21
N ASP A 263 -12.51 20.48 -6.07
CA ASP A 263 -13.54 21.10 -5.26
C ASP A 263 -13.24 20.79 -3.79
N HIS A 264 -12.52 21.70 -3.13
CA HIS A 264 -12.10 21.55 -1.74
C HIS A 264 -13.28 21.50 -0.74
N THR A 265 -14.50 21.80 -1.18
CA THR A 265 -15.72 21.66 -0.37
C THR A 265 -16.34 20.25 -0.45
N ARG A 266 -15.91 19.43 -1.42
CA ARG A 266 -16.38 18.06 -1.65
C ARG A 266 -15.20 17.09 -1.63
N VAL A 267 -14.58 16.96 -0.46
CA VAL A 267 -13.47 16.03 -0.22
C VAL A 267 -13.87 14.92 0.75
N ALA A 268 -13.49 13.68 0.46
CA ALA A 268 -13.62 12.54 1.36
C ALA A 268 -12.27 11.84 1.53
N ALA A 269 -12.05 11.19 2.66
CA ALA A 269 -10.87 10.34 2.87
C ALA A 269 -11.26 8.87 2.75
N PHE A 270 -10.44 8.05 2.10
CA PHE A 270 -10.63 6.60 2.01
C PHE A 270 -9.37 5.86 2.47
N GLY A 271 -9.48 5.13 3.59
CA GLY A 271 -8.37 4.39 4.18
C GLY A 271 -8.44 2.89 3.98
N PHE A 272 -7.35 2.28 3.48
CA PHE A 272 -7.14 0.84 3.46
C PHE A 272 -6.22 0.43 4.60
N ARG A 273 -6.55 -0.64 5.35
CA ARG A 273 -5.67 -1.18 6.41
C ARG A 273 -5.22 -0.07 7.38
N PHE A 274 -3.91 0.14 7.53
CA PHE A 274 -3.38 1.19 8.39
C PHE A 274 -3.70 2.60 7.87
N GLY A 275 -3.93 2.80 6.57
CA GLY A 275 -4.42 4.08 6.04
C GLY A 275 -5.78 4.50 6.62
N ALA A 276 -6.57 3.56 7.14
CA ALA A 276 -7.77 3.88 7.92
C ALA A 276 -7.45 4.63 9.22
N ASN A 277 -6.31 4.37 9.86
CA ASN A 277 -5.84 5.13 11.01
C ASN A 277 -5.73 6.62 10.65
N ILE A 278 -5.07 6.92 9.54
CA ILE A 278 -4.93 8.29 9.03
C ILE A 278 -6.29 8.88 8.66
N ALA A 279 -7.09 8.16 7.86
CA ALA A 279 -8.38 8.67 7.37
C ALA A 279 -9.36 8.99 8.52
N VAL A 280 -9.45 8.10 9.52
CA VAL A 280 -10.28 8.32 10.71
C VAL A 280 -9.73 9.48 11.54
N ARG A 281 -8.42 9.52 11.78
CA ARG A 281 -7.78 10.63 12.50
C ARG A 281 -8.07 11.98 11.84
N LEU A 282 -7.96 12.08 10.52
CA LEU A 282 -8.36 13.27 9.76
C LEU A 282 -9.85 13.60 9.93
N GLY A 283 -10.73 12.60 9.98
CA GLY A 283 -12.15 12.80 10.25
C GLY A 283 -12.42 13.54 11.57
N TYR A 284 -11.58 13.34 12.59
CA TYR A 284 -11.63 14.07 13.86
C TYR A 284 -10.95 15.43 13.82
N LEU A 285 -9.80 15.53 13.14
CA LEU A 285 -8.98 16.74 13.15
C LEU A 285 -9.42 17.79 12.13
N GLU A 286 -10.04 17.37 11.03
CA GLU A 286 -10.45 18.22 9.91
C GLU A 286 -11.93 18.02 9.52
N PRO A 287 -12.88 18.00 10.48
CA PRO A 287 -14.29 17.68 10.21
C PRO A 287 -14.99 18.70 9.28
N GLN A 288 -14.43 19.91 9.16
CA GLN A 288 -14.94 20.94 8.26
C GLN A 288 -14.48 20.77 6.81
N ARG A 289 -13.39 20.01 6.58
CA ARG A 289 -12.81 19.77 5.25
C ARG A 289 -13.23 18.44 4.64
N LEU A 290 -13.68 17.48 5.46
CA LEU A 290 -14.09 16.16 5.00
C LEU A 290 -15.61 15.97 5.07
N LYS A 291 -16.23 15.66 3.93
CA LYS A 291 -17.65 15.28 3.83
C LYS A 291 -17.92 13.86 4.32
N ALA A 292 -16.91 12.99 4.24
CA ALA A 292 -17.02 11.60 4.62
C ALA A 292 -15.64 10.96 4.84
N VAL A 293 -15.61 9.92 5.66
CA VAL A 293 -14.48 8.99 5.76
C VAL A 293 -14.98 7.58 5.47
N ALA A 294 -14.36 6.90 4.52
CA ALA A 294 -14.55 5.47 4.28
C ALA A 294 -13.32 4.69 4.74
N CYS A 295 -13.53 3.47 5.23
CA CYS A 295 -12.47 2.56 5.66
C CYS A 295 -12.75 1.15 5.13
N LEU A 296 -11.68 0.42 4.80
CA LEU A 296 -11.76 -0.99 4.40
C LEU A 296 -10.67 -1.80 5.09
N GLY A 297 -11.09 -2.80 5.88
CA GLY A 297 -10.21 -3.62 6.72
C GLY A 297 -9.32 -2.79 7.66
N PRO A 298 -9.88 -1.85 8.45
CA PRO A 298 -9.11 -0.86 9.22
C PRO A 298 -8.20 -1.43 10.32
N VAL A 299 -7.05 -0.79 10.52
CA VAL A 299 -6.21 -0.98 11.71
C VAL A 299 -6.19 0.34 12.50
N VAL A 300 -6.98 0.44 13.57
CA VAL A 300 -7.10 1.67 14.37
C VAL A 300 -6.89 1.47 15.88
N HIS A 301 -6.99 0.23 16.38
CA HIS A 301 -6.86 -0.04 17.80
C HIS A 301 -6.29 -1.42 18.17
N GLY A 302 -7.03 -2.50 17.91
CA GLY A 302 -6.81 -3.86 18.43
C GLY A 302 -5.44 -4.41 18.11
N LEU A 303 -5.02 -4.40 16.84
CA LEU A 303 -3.67 -4.87 16.45
C LEU A 303 -2.55 -4.01 17.06
N LEU A 304 -2.84 -2.75 17.40
CA LEU A 304 -1.87 -1.80 17.93
C LEU A 304 -1.65 -1.95 19.45
N VAL A 305 -2.59 -2.57 20.17
CA VAL A 305 -2.56 -2.65 21.64
C VAL A 305 -2.57 -4.07 22.19
N ASP A 306 -3.15 -5.03 21.48
CA ASP A 306 -3.43 -6.36 22.01
C ASP A 306 -2.36 -7.38 21.58
N PRO A 307 -1.62 -7.96 22.54
CA PRO A 307 -0.62 -8.97 22.25
C PRO A 307 -1.16 -10.20 21.52
N LEU A 308 -2.42 -10.58 21.75
CA LEU A 308 -3.05 -11.71 21.10
C LEU A 308 -3.33 -11.43 19.62
N HIS A 309 -3.79 -10.22 19.28
CA HIS A 309 -3.95 -9.82 17.87
C HIS A 309 -2.60 -9.75 17.15
N GLN A 310 -1.56 -9.23 17.80
CA GLN A 310 -0.21 -9.19 17.25
C GLN A 310 0.37 -10.59 17.03
N GLY A 311 0.07 -11.55 17.90
CA GLY A 311 0.47 -12.95 17.74
C GLY A 311 -0.23 -13.69 16.59
N ARG A 312 -1.31 -13.11 16.03
CA ARG A 312 -2.07 -13.69 14.91
C ARG A 312 -1.63 -13.17 13.54
N VAL A 313 -0.82 -12.11 13.49
CA VAL A 313 -0.32 -11.57 12.22
C VAL A 313 1.07 -12.13 11.88
N PRO A 314 1.38 -12.33 10.58
CA PRO A 314 2.66 -12.90 10.16
C PRO A 314 3.84 -11.97 10.40
N GLU A 315 5.03 -12.57 10.54
CA GLU A 315 6.27 -11.88 10.86
C GLU A 315 6.58 -10.70 9.93
N MET A 316 6.43 -10.90 8.61
CA MET A 316 6.62 -9.86 7.60
C MET A 316 5.82 -8.58 7.89
N TYR A 317 4.58 -8.69 8.40
CA TYR A 317 3.78 -7.49 8.68
C TYR A 317 4.26 -6.74 9.92
N LEU A 318 4.74 -7.46 10.94
CA LEU A 318 5.36 -6.85 12.10
C LEU A 318 6.71 -6.20 11.73
N ASP A 319 7.46 -6.77 10.77
CA ASP A 319 8.66 -6.14 10.22
C ASP A 319 8.34 -4.87 9.45
N VAL A 320 7.24 -4.86 8.67
CA VAL A 320 6.74 -3.63 8.05
C VAL A 320 6.47 -2.58 9.12
N LEU A 321 5.74 -2.90 10.19
CA LEU A 321 5.49 -1.94 11.29
C LEU A 321 6.80 -1.42 11.89
N ALA A 322 7.72 -2.30 12.26
CA ALA A 322 9.02 -1.92 12.82
C ALA A 322 9.82 -1.02 11.88
N SER A 323 9.85 -1.36 10.58
CA SER A 323 10.55 -0.58 9.55
C SER A 323 9.97 0.83 9.39
N ARG A 324 8.63 0.96 9.36
CA ARG A 324 7.96 2.28 9.23
C ARG A 324 8.18 3.16 10.46
N LEU A 325 8.29 2.57 11.64
CA LEU A 325 8.55 3.28 12.89
C LEU A 325 10.05 3.59 13.10
N GLY A 326 10.94 3.12 12.23
CA GLY A 326 12.39 3.26 12.41
C GLY A 326 12.96 2.40 13.55
N MET A 327 12.28 1.30 13.87
CA MET A 327 12.57 0.40 14.99
C MET A 327 13.13 -0.95 14.53
N HIS A 328 14.02 -0.95 13.52
CA HIS A 328 14.50 -2.17 12.85
C HIS A 328 15.29 -3.14 13.76
N ASP A 329 15.86 -2.65 14.88
CA ASP A 329 16.59 -3.45 15.88
C ASP A 329 15.84 -3.56 17.22
N ALA A 330 14.58 -3.12 17.29
CA ALA A 330 13.82 -3.13 18.53
C ALA A 330 13.37 -4.55 18.91
N SER A 331 13.30 -4.83 20.21
CA SER A 331 12.61 -6.02 20.70
C SER A 331 11.12 -5.94 20.40
N ASP A 332 10.46 -7.11 20.33
CA ASP A 332 9.00 -7.17 20.20
C ASP A 332 8.31 -6.38 21.31
N GLU A 333 8.78 -6.47 22.55
CA GLU A 333 8.19 -5.71 23.67
C GLU A 333 8.29 -4.18 23.46
N ALA A 334 9.44 -3.70 22.98
CA ALA A 334 9.62 -2.28 22.70
C ALA A 334 8.69 -1.82 21.55
N LEU A 335 8.58 -2.62 20.49
CA LEU A 335 7.66 -2.35 19.38
C LEU A 335 6.20 -2.31 19.86
N ARG A 336 5.79 -3.24 20.72
CA ARG A 336 4.43 -3.29 21.30
C ARG A 336 4.12 -2.04 22.13
N VAL A 337 5.05 -1.63 23.00
CA VAL A 337 4.89 -0.41 23.81
C VAL A 337 4.73 0.83 22.92
N GLU A 338 5.49 0.91 21.83
CA GLU A 338 5.39 2.03 20.89
C GLU A 338 4.07 2.00 20.11
N LEU A 339 3.67 0.85 19.54
CA LEU A 339 2.42 0.70 18.77
C LEU A 339 1.17 1.14 19.55
N ASN A 340 1.15 0.98 20.88
CA ASN A 340 0.06 1.45 21.73
C ASN A 340 -0.26 2.94 21.55
N ARG A 341 0.73 3.76 21.19
CA ARG A 341 0.60 5.22 20.99
C ARG A 341 -0.11 5.58 19.68
N TYR A 342 -0.25 4.63 18.75
CA TYR A 342 -0.89 4.79 17.45
C TYR A 342 -2.37 4.41 17.49
N SER A 343 -2.82 3.76 18.56
CA SER A 343 -4.23 3.45 18.79
C SER A 343 -5.04 4.72 18.92
N LEU A 344 -5.98 4.94 17.99
CA LEU A 344 -6.82 6.14 18.01
C LEU A 344 -7.74 6.19 19.24
N LYS A 345 -8.02 5.04 19.86
CA LYS A 345 -8.73 4.97 21.14
C LYS A 345 -7.84 5.46 22.29
N THR A 346 -6.57 5.05 22.31
CA THR A 346 -5.57 5.50 23.29
C THR A 346 -5.30 7.00 23.15
N GLN A 347 -5.29 7.52 21.92
CA GLN A 347 -5.21 8.95 21.62
C GLN A 347 -6.49 9.73 22.00
N GLY A 348 -7.55 9.06 22.45
CA GLY A 348 -8.80 9.69 22.87
C GLY A 348 -9.67 10.20 21.70
N LEU A 349 -9.42 9.75 20.48
CA LEU A 349 -10.22 10.07 19.29
C LEU A 349 -11.41 9.11 19.20
N LEU A 350 -11.13 7.80 19.07
CA LEU A 350 -12.18 6.77 19.05
C LEU A 350 -12.78 6.60 20.46
N GLY A 351 -14.10 6.74 20.57
CA GLY A 351 -14.83 6.88 21.83
C GLY A 351 -15.41 8.28 22.07
N ARG A 352 -15.03 9.28 21.26
CA ARG A 352 -15.71 10.58 21.18
C ARG A 352 -16.57 10.65 19.92
N ARG A 353 -17.71 11.34 20.02
CA ARG A 353 -18.60 11.55 18.87
C ARG A 353 -17.92 12.46 17.83
N CYS A 354 -17.70 11.94 16.64
CA CYS A 354 -17.21 12.67 15.47
C CYS A 354 -18.40 13.11 14.60
N PRO A 355 -18.52 14.39 14.19
CA PRO A 355 -19.60 14.83 13.31
C PRO A 355 -19.46 14.29 11.88
N THR A 356 -18.25 13.92 11.45
CA THR A 356 -17.97 13.42 10.10
C THR A 356 -18.62 12.05 9.88
N PRO A 357 -19.43 11.84 8.83
CA PRO A 357 -19.98 10.53 8.48
C PRO A 357 -18.87 9.52 8.21
N MET A 358 -19.00 8.30 8.75
CA MET A 358 -18.00 7.24 8.58
C MET A 358 -18.61 5.92 8.12
N LEU A 359 -18.06 5.34 7.06
CA LEU A 359 -18.36 3.97 6.64
C LEU A 359 -17.14 3.09 6.90
N SER A 360 -17.32 1.92 7.53
CA SER A 360 -16.24 0.95 7.70
C SER A 360 -16.63 -0.44 7.23
N GLY A 361 -15.87 -0.96 6.27
CA GLY A 361 -16.00 -2.31 5.72
C GLY A 361 -15.06 -3.31 6.40
N PHE A 362 -15.56 -4.51 6.73
CA PHE A 362 -14.77 -5.58 7.34
C PHE A 362 -15.11 -6.96 6.78
N TRP A 363 -14.18 -7.90 6.96
CA TRP A 363 -14.41 -9.33 6.78
C TRP A 363 -14.43 -10.01 8.15
N LYS A 364 -15.28 -11.03 8.30
CA LYS A 364 -15.24 -11.91 9.47
C LYS A 364 -13.88 -12.59 9.56
N ASP A 365 -13.42 -12.77 10.80
CA ASP A 365 -12.18 -13.48 11.14
C ASP A 365 -10.88 -12.92 10.54
N ASP A 366 -10.90 -11.68 10.01
CA ASP A 366 -9.70 -11.02 9.50
C ASP A 366 -8.72 -10.72 10.65
N PRO A 367 -7.53 -11.36 10.69
CA PRO A 367 -6.63 -11.27 11.83
C PRO A 367 -5.96 -9.89 11.97
N PHE A 368 -5.92 -9.10 10.89
CA PHE A 368 -5.36 -7.74 10.93
C PHE A 368 -6.38 -6.72 11.40
N SER A 369 -7.65 -6.95 11.07
CA SER A 369 -8.75 -5.99 11.24
C SER A 369 -10.00 -6.72 11.72
N PRO A 370 -10.05 -7.13 13.00
CA PRO A 370 -11.24 -7.77 13.53
C PRO A 370 -12.44 -6.81 13.47
N GLU A 371 -13.66 -7.36 13.55
CA GLU A 371 -14.92 -6.62 13.40
C GLU A 371 -15.03 -5.43 14.35
N GLU A 372 -14.45 -5.57 15.54
CA GLU A 372 -14.36 -4.55 16.59
C GLU A 372 -13.71 -3.25 16.10
N GLU A 373 -12.74 -3.31 15.17
CA GLU A 373 -12.11 -2.13 14.57
C GLU A 373 -13.17 -1.29 13.83
N SER A 374 -13.96 -1.94 12.98
CA SER A 374 -15.00 -1.27 12.20
C SER A 374 -16.15 -0.79 13.06
N ARG A 375 -16.56 -1.59 14.06
CA ARG A 375 -17.60 -1.18 15.03
C ARG A 375 -17.16 0.04 15.84
N LEU A 376 -15.89 0.09 16.25
CA LEU A 376 -15.34 1.23 16.99
C LEU A 376 -15.38 2.53 16.15
N ILE A 377 -15.06 2.45 14.86
CA ILE A 377 -15.17 3.58 13.93
C ILE A 377 -16.62 4.02 13.78
N THR A 378 -17.52 3.10 13.42
CA THR A 378 -18.91 3.45 13.09
C THR A 378 -19.71 3.93 14.30
N SER A 379 -19.45 3.38 15.49
CA SER A 379 -20.11 3.82 16.73
C SER A 379 -19.64 5.19 17.21
N SER A 380 -18.44 5.61 16.78
CA SER A 380 -17.90 6.92 17.15
C SER A 380 -18.33 8.04 16.18
N SER A 381 -18.85 7.72 14.99
CA SER A 381 -19.40 8.70 14.06
C SER A 381 -20.85 9.05 14.39
N ALA A 382 -21.24 10.30 14.18
CA ALA A 382 -22.63 10.75 14.28
C ALA A 382 -23.54 10.11 13.20
N ASP A 383 -22.96 9.62 12.11
CA ASP A 383 -23.61 8.93 11.01
C ASP A 383 -22.70 7.79 10.51
N GLY A 384 -22.67 6.72 11.31
CA GLY A 384 -21.86 5.54 11.08
C GLY A 384 -22.56 4.46 10.25
N LYS A 385 -21.88 3.92 9.24
CA LYS A 385 -22.34 2.79 8.43
C LYS A 385 -21.36 1.62 8.51
N LEU A 386 -21.80 0.52 9.10
CA LEU A 386 -21.05 -0.73 9.12
C LEU A 386 -21.34 -1.54 7.85
N LEU A 387 -20.30 -2.07 7.21
CA LEU A 387 -20.41 -2.89 6.01
C LEU A 387 -19.71 -4.24 6.21
N GLU A 388 -20.48 -5.30 6.46
CA GLU A 388 -19.95 -6.67 6.44
C GLU A 388 -19.75 -7.12 5.00
N ILE A 389 -18.56 -7.64 4.69
CA ILE A 389 -18.19 -8.12 3.36
C ILE A 389 -18.01 -9.63 3.43
N PRO A 390 -18.86 -10.44 2.77
CA PRO A 390 -18.68 -11.88 2.77
C PRO A 390 -17.34 -12.25 2.12
N PHE A 391 -16.57 -13.14 2.75
CA PHE A 391 -15.27 -13.53 2.22
C PHE A 391 -15.39 -14.34 0.92
N ASN A 392 -16.40 -15.19 0.76
CA ASN A 392 -16.56 -16.03 -0.44
C ASN A 392 -17.75 -15.59 -1.31
N PRO A 393 -17.59 -15.47 -2.64
CA PRO A 393 -16.34 -15.49 -3.39
C PRO A 393 -15.59 -14.14 -3.30
N VAL A 394 -14.32 -14.19 -2.88
CA VAL A 394 -13.55 -13.00 -2.44
C VAL A 394 -13.45 -11.89 -3.49
N TYR A 395 -13.15 -12.24 -4.75
CA TYR A 395 -13.01 -11.26 -5.83
C TYR A 395 -14.30 -10.48 -6.10
N ARG A 396 -15.44 -11.19 -6.14
CA ARG A 396 -16.75 -10.57 -6.42
C ARG A 396 -17.20 -9.69 -5.27
N ASN A 397 -17.05 -10.16 -4.04
CA ASN A 397 -17.52 -9.42 -2.87
C ASN A 397 -16.62 -8.22 -2.57
N PHE A 398 -15.32 -8.31 -2.86
CA PHE A 398 -14.41 -7.18 -2.82
C PHE A 398 -14.80 -6.10 -3.85
N ASP A 399 -15.03 -6.46 -5.12
CA ASP A 399 -15.51 -5.51 -6.13
C ASP A 399 -16.85 -4.88 -5.73
N HIS A 400 -17.79 -5.70 -5.23
CA HIS A 400 -19.09 -5.20 -4.78
C HIS A 400 -18.96 -4.20 -3.63
N ALA A 401 -18.11 -4.48 -2.64
CA ALA A 401 -17.85 -3.59 -1.53
C ALA A 401 -17.26 -2.25 -2.00
N LEU A 402 -16.28 -2.26 -2.91
CA LEU A 402 -15.71 -1.04 -3.48
C LEU A 402 -16.75 -0.21 -4.24
N ARG A 403 -17.65 -0.84 -5.01
CA ARG A 403 -18.77 -0.14 -5.66
C ARG A 403 -19.74 0.48 -4.66
N GLN A 404 -20.06 -0.23 -3.58
CA GLN A 404 -20.92 0.29 -2.53
C GLN A 404 -20.27 1.49 -1.82
N ILE A 405 -18.97 1.40 -1.51
CA ILE A 405 -18.20 2.49 -0.88
C ILE A 405 -18.14 3.70 -1.79
N ALA A 406 -17.77 3.53 -3.06
CA ALA A 406 -17.67 4.64 -4.01
C ALA A 406 -19.02 5.34 -4.22
N ARG A 407 -20.12 4.59 -4.34
CA ARG A 407 -21.48 5.17 -4.42
C ARG A 407 -21.87 5.88 -3.13
N TRP A 408 -21.51 5.33 -1.97
CA TRP A 408 -21.76 5.97 -0.68
C TRP A 408 -21.00 7.29 -0.56
N ILE A 409 -19.71 7.32 -0.92
CA ILE A 409 -18.91 8.56 -0.97
C ILE A 409 -19.55 9.57 -1.91
N ASN A 410 -19.92 9.16 -3.13
CA ASN A 410 -20.55 10.05 -4.11
C ASN A 410 -21.82 10.70 -3.56
N HIS A 411 -22.68 9.92 -2.89
CA HIS A 411 -23.89 10.44 -2.25
C HIS A 411 -23.59 11.46 -1.13
N ARG A 412 -22.44 11.37 -0.46
CA ARG A 412 -22.03 12.34 0.57
C ARG A 412 -21.57 13.68 0.00
N PHE A 413 -21.24 13.72 -1.29
CA PHE A 413 -20.86 14.96 -1.97
C PHE A 413 -22.06 15.82 -2.39
N GLY A 414 -23.29 15.29 -2.32
CA GLY A 414 -24.50 15.92 -2.84
C GLY A 414 -24.73 15.52 -4.28
#